data_AF-A0A251RQ48-F1
#
_entry.id   AF-A0A251RQ48-F1
#
_cell.length_a   1.000
_cell.length_b   1.000
_cell.length_c   1.000
_cell.angle_alpha   90.00
_cell.angle_beta   90.00
_cell.angle_gamma   90.00
#
_symmetry.space_group_name_H-M   'P 1'
#
loop_
_entity.id
_entity.type
_entity.pdbx_description
1 polymer ?
#
loop_
_entity_poly.entity_id
_entity_poly.type
_entity_poly.pdbx_seq_one_letter_code
_entity_poly.pdbx_strand_id
1 'polypeptide(L)'
;MLGVASRYHGTGGSGWAVPTGRRDGLVSLASDAESIPGPKDSIDDQIKKFANKGLSIEDLVTLVGGHTIGTAGCVTFSDRLYN
;
A
#
# COMPACT_ATOMS: atom_id res chain seq x y z
N MET A 1 10.63 11.32 8.12
CA MET A 1 11.41 10.08 8.35
C MET A 1 10.79 8.79 7.78
N LEU A 2 9.64 8.83 7.07
CA LEU A 2 8.91 7.63 6.63
C LEU A 2 9.63 6.75 5.57
N GLY A 3 10.75 7.22 5.00
CA GLY A 3 11.49 6.54 3.93
C GLY A 3 12.80 5.89 4.36
N VAL A 4 13.09 5.72 5.65
CA VAL A 4 14.36 5.10 6.11
C VAL A 4 14.20 3.58 6.39
N ALA A 5 13.01 3.02 6.17
CA ALA A 5 12.74 1.62 6.40
C ALA A 5 12.81 0.78 5.11
N SER A 6 14.00 0.29 4.77
CA SER A 6 14.18 -0.94 3.96
C SER A 6 14.80 -2.06 4.78
N ARG A 7 14.47 -2.10 6.06
CA ARG A 7 14.81 -3.21 6.95
C ARG A 7 13.51 -3.77 7.50
N TYR A 8 13.15 -4.97 7.07
CA TYR A 8 12.25 -5.82 7.85
C TYR A 8 13.07 -6.72 8.78
N HIS A 9 13.91 -6.09 9.62
CA HIS A 9 14.85 -6.78 10.51
C HIS A 9 14.14 -7.66 11.56
N GLY A 10 12.81 -7.50 11.73
CA GLY A 10 11.98 -8.27 12.65
C GLY A 10 11.03 -9.30 12.02
N THR A 11 10.94 -9.45 10.70
CA THR A 11 10.07 -10.49 10.06
C THR A 11 10.75 -11.30 8.96
N GLY A 12 12.08 -11.22 8.86
CA GLY A 12 12.85 -12.10 7.98
C GLY A 12 12.85 -11.72 6.49
N GLY A 13 12.41 -10.51 6.12
CA GLY A 13 12.49 -10.01 4.75
C GLY A 13 13.91 -9.58 4.35
N SER A 14 14.22 -9.63 3.05
CA SER A 14 15.47 -9.08 2.50
C SER A 14 15.48 -7.56 2.56
N GLY A 15 16.64 -6.97 2.84
CA GLY A 15 16.82 -5.51 2.90
C GLY A 15 17.38 -4.94 1.60
N TRP A 16 17.10 -3.67 1.35
CA TRP A 16 17.73 -2.88 0.30
C TRP A 16 18.08 -1.47 0.80
N ALA A 17 18.88 -0.71 0.06
CA ALA A 17 19.15 0.68 0.42
C ALA A 17 18.00 1.58 -0.06
N VAL A 18 17.31 2.29 0.83
CA VAL A 18 16.29 3.27 0.42
C VAL A 18 16.96 4.56 -0.06
N PRO A 19 16.56 5.12 -1.22
CA PRO A 19 16.92 6.48 -1.58
C PRO A 19 16.45 7.50 -0.53
N THR A 20 17.38 8.32 -0.02
CA THR A 20 17.14 9.34 1.00
C THR A 20 16.98 10.74 0.37
N GLY A 21 16.64 11.75 1.19
CA GLY A 21 16.55 13.15 0.75
C GLY A 21 15.14 13.67 0.46
N ARG A 22 14.09 12.87 0.68
CA ARG A 22 12.69 13.35 0.64
C ARG A 22 12.46 14.38 1.75
N ARG A 23 11.76 15.47 1.42
CA ARG A 23 11.35 16.54 2.36
C ARG A 23 9.87 16.41 2.70
N ASP A 24 9.47 16.92 3.87
CA ASP A 24 8.09 16.88 4.31
C ASP A 24 7.25 17.91 3.52
N GLY A 25 6.05 17.51 3.10
CA GLY A 25 5.10 18.39 2.43
C GLY A 25 4.52 19.42 3.40
N LEU A 26 4.22 20.63 2.91
CA LEU A 26 3.66 21.72 3.73
C LEU A 26 2.12 21.77 3.71
N VAL A 27 1.49 20.97 2.85
CA VAL A 27 0.04 20.96 2.63
C VAL A 27 -0.43 19.50 2.62
N SER A 28 -1.60 19.26 3.21
CA SER A 28 -2.30 17.98 3.17
C SER A 28 -3.70 18.20 2.59
N LEU A 29 -4.09 17.41 1.59
CA LEU A 29 -5.37 17.49 0.92
C LEU A 29 -6.12 16.17 1.07
N ALA A 30 -7.36 16.22 1.57
CA ALA A 30 -8.21 15.02 1.70
C ALA A 30 -8.48 14.36 0.34
N SER A 31 -8.58 15.15 -0.72
CA SER A 31 -8.79 14.67 -2.10
C SER A 31 -7.67 13.74 -2.59
N ASP A 32 -6.45 13.88 -2.08
CA ASP A 32 -5.34 13.00 -2.49
C ASP A 32 -5.57 11.56 -2.01
N ALA A 33 -6.29 11.39 -0.90
CA ALA A 33 -6.61 10.09 -0.30
C ALA A 33 -7.78 9.37 -0.99
N GLU A 34 -8.58 10.05 -1.82
CA GLU A 34 -9.69 9.43 -2.57
C GLU A 34 -9.18 8.37 -3.56
N SER A 35 -7.93 8.50 -3.99
CA SER A 35 -7.26 7.58 -4.92
C SER A 35 -6.69 6.31 -4.26
N ILE A 36 -6.82 6.15 -2.94
CA ILE A 36 -6.31 4.97 -2.23
C ILE A 36 -7.15 3.74 -2.59
N PRO A 37 -6.53 2.58 -2.91
CA PRO A 37 -7.25 1.33 -3.12
C PRO A 37 -8.01 0.88 -1.86
N GLY A 38 -9.30 0.58 -2.02
CA GLY A 38 -10.16 0.05 -0.96
C GLY A 38 -10.15 -1.48 -0.92
N PRO A 39 -10.53 -2.09 0.23
CA PRO A 39 -10.54 -3.55 0.38
C PRO A 39 -11.61 -4.26 -0.48
N LYS A 40 -12.54 -3.50 -1.08
CA LYS A 40 -13.62 -3.99 -1.93
C LYS A 40 -13.46 -3.63 -3.41
N ASP A 41 -12.36 -2.97 -3.77
CA ASP A 41 -12.10 -2.58 -5.15
C ASP A 41 -11.92 -3.82 -6.02
N SER A 42 -12.50 -3.80 -7.22
CA SER A 42 -12.24 -4.82 -8.22
C SER A 42 -10.76 -4.82 -8.62
N ILE A 43 -10.27 -5.93 -9.20
CA ILE A 43 -8.89 -5.99 -9.69
C ILE A 43 -8.62 -4.91 -10.75
N ASP A 44 -9.59 -4.63 -11.63
CA ASP A 44 -9.46 -3.58 -12.65
C ASP A 44 -9.32 -2.19 -12.02
N ASP A 45 -10.05 -1.92 -10.93
CA ASP A 45 -9.94 -0.64 -10.22
C ASP A 45 -8.60 -0.50 -9.48
N GLN A 46 -8.10 -1.60 -8.88
CA GLN A 46 -6.78 -1.62 -8.28
C GLN A 46 -5.69 -1.36 -9.33
N ILE A 47 -5.75 -2.03 -10.49
CA ILE A 47 -4.82 -1.81 -11.60
C ILE A 47 -4.83 -0.34 -12.04
N LYS A 48 -6.02 0.26 -12.24
CA LYS A 48 -6.14 1.68 -12.62
C LYS A 48 -5.56 2.61 -11.55
N LYS A 49 -5.84 2.38 -10.27
CA LYS A 49 -5.34 3.21 -9.17
C LYS A 49 -3.80 3.15 -9.05
N PHE A 50 -3.19 1.99 -9.24
CA PHE A 50 -1.73 1.84 -9.28
C PHE A 50 -1.12 2.51 -10.51
N ALA A 51 -1.73 2.31 -11.69
CA ALA A 51 -1.29 2.96 -12.93
C ALA A 51 -1.32 4.50 -12.82
N ASN A 52 -2.31 5.08 -12.13
CA ASN A 52 -2.39 6.51 -11.86
C ASN A 52 -1.24 7.04 -10.98
N LYS A 53 -0.52 6.17 -10.29
CA LYS A 53 0.72 6.49 -9.54
C LYS A 53 1.99 6.10 -10.29
N GLY A 54 1.87 5.67 -11.55
CA GLY A 54 2.99 5.22 -12.39
C GLY A 54 3.51 3.84 -12.02
N LEU A 55 2.71 3.02 -11.33
CA LEU A 55 3.05 1.66 -10.92
C LEU A 55 2.44 0.64 -11.90
N SER A 56 3.20 -0.42 -12.18
CA SER A 56 2.81 -1.52 -13.06
C SER A 56 1.92 -2.55 -12.35
N ILE A 57 1.40 -3.53 -13.10
CA ILE A 57 0.70 -4.69 -12.54
C ILE A 57 1.65 -5.54 -11.69
N GLU A 58 2.92 -5.63 -12.07
CA GLU A 58 3.94 -6.32 -11.27
C GLU A 58 4.11 -5.63 -9.91
N ASP A 59 4.21 -4.30 -9.90
CA ASP A 59 4.26 -3.52 -8.65
C ASP A 59 3.03 -3.74 -7.78
N LEU A 60 1.83 -3.83 -8.37
CA LEU A 60 0.61 -4.16 -7.63
C LEU A 60 0.76 -5.51 -6.93
N VAL A 61 1.11 -6.56 -7.65
CA VAL A 61 1.27 -7.92 -7.09
C VAL A 61 2.35 -7.96 -6.01
N THR A 62 3.48 -7.30 -6.23
CA THR A 62 4.58 -7.22 -5.26
C THR A 62 4.15 -6.48 -4.00
N LEU A 63 3.45 -5.35 -4.12
CA LEU A 63 3.10 -4.50 -2.98
C LEU A 63 1.93 -5.05 -2.15
N VAL A 64 0.94 -5.75 -2.75
CA VAL A 64 -0.10 -6.44 -1.98
C VAL A 64 0.45 -7.60 -1.15
N GLY A 65 1.63 -8.12 -1.48
CA GLY A 65 2.39 -9.04 -0.65
C GLY A 65 2.68 -8.49 0.76
N GLY A 66 2.63 -7.16 0.95
CA GLY A 66 2.70 -6.51 2.26
C GLY A 66 1.62 -6.95 3.24
N HIS A 67 0.50 -7.54 2.77
CA HIS A 67 -0.53 -8.14 3.63
C HIS A 67 -0.10 -9.47 4.29
N THR A 68 1.10 -9.99 4.03
CA THR A 68 1.62 -11.20 4.71
C THR A 68 1.89 -11.01 6.22
N ILE A 69 1.81 -9.77 6.70
CA ILE A 69 2.16 -9.30 8.04
C ILE A 69 1.14 -8.23 8.46
N GLY A 70 0.88 -8.13 9.76
CA GLY A 70 -0.08 -7.16 10.32
C GLY A 70 -1.47 -7.75 10.58
N THR A 71 -2.45 -6.87 10.77
CA THR A 71 -3.84 -7.22 11.09
C THR A 71 -4.80 -6.31 10.33
N ALA A 72 -6.07 -6.73 10.19
CA ALA A 72 -7.14 -5.96 9.59
C ALA A 72 -8.35 -5.90 10.53
N GLY A 73 -9.07 -4.76 10.53
CA GLY A 73 -10.30 -4.61 11.30
C GLY A 73 -11.47 -5.34 10.64
N CYS A 74 -12.39 -5.92 11.42
CA CYS A 74 -13.50 -6.73 10.89
C CYS A 74 -14.35 -6.01 9.83
N VAL A 75 -14.48 -4.68 9.94
CA VAL A 75 -15.25 -3.85 9.00
C VAL A 75 -14.73 -3.92 7.57
N THR A 76 -13.48 -4.33 7.33
CA THR A 76 -12.88 -4.36 5.99
C THR A 76 -13.12 -5.67 5.24
N PHE A 77 -13.59 -6.74 5.89
CA PHE A 77 -13.77 -8.06 5.27
C PHE A 77 -15.00 -8.86 5.72
N SER A 78 -15.72 -8.41 6.76
CA SER A 78 -16.82 -9.17 7.35
C SER A 78 -18.00 -9.43 6.40
N ASP A 79 -18.17 -8.62 5.36
CA ASP A 79 -19.16 -8.85 4.31
C ASP A 79 -18.93 -10.17 3.56
N ARG A 80 -17.68 -10.65 3.50
CA ARG A 80 -17.32 -11.94 2.89
C ARG A 80 -17.58 -13.15 3.79
N LEU A 81 -17.97 -12.94 5.04
CA LEU A 81 -18.21 -14.01 6.01
C LEU A 81 -19.70 -14.36 6.15
N TYR A 82 -20.58 -13.39 5.89
CA TYR A 82 -22.02 -13.51 6.13
C TYR A 82 -22.86 -13.40 4.85
N ASN A 83 -22.21 -13.30 3.69
CA ASN A 83 -22.79 -13.34 2.36
C ASN A 83 -21.89 -14.14 1.41
#